data_AF-A0A7V5XD51-F1
#
_entry.id   AF-A0A7V5XD51-F1
#
_cell.length_a   1.000
_cell.length_b   1.000
_cell.length_c   1.000
_cell.angle_alpha   90.00
_cell.angle_beta   90.00
_cell.angle_gamma   90.00
#
_symmetry.space_group_name_H-M   'P 1'
#
loop_
_entity.id
_entity.type
_entity.pdbx_description
1 polymer ?
#
loop_
_entity_poly.entity_id
_entity_poly.type
_entity_poly.pdbx_seq_one_letter_code
_entity_poly.pdbx_strand_id
1 'polypeptide(L)'
;HSDTGFVGGFVCLNKGDVSNEGSTVGQAVESDLKGKEGLIVNFWNTFEDHEASHRSETFQPLFKKVLELCENGNEEIAYEMLWSGKAYSAEEAEAAREAKEKHQVA
;
A
#
# COMPACT_ATOMS: atom_id res chain seq x y z
N HIS A 1 15.64 -4.42 11.56
CA HIS A 1 14.83 -4.49 10.34
C HIS A 1 15.37 -5.56 9.39
N SER A 2 16.61 -5.45 8.89
CA SER A 2 17.14 -6.39 7.88
C SER A 2 17.26 -7.85 8.32
N ASP A 3 17.41 -8.09 9.63
CA ASP A 3 17.53 -9.44 10.20
C ASP A 3 16.29 -9.88 11.00
N THR A 4 15.20 -9.10 10.96
CA THR A 4 14.12 -9.16 11.97
C THR A 4 12.72 -9.20 11.36
N GLY A 5 12.43 -10.16 10.49
CA GLY A 5 11.06 -10.45 10.01
C GLY A 5 10.38 -9.38 9.13
N PHE A 6 11.05 -8.27 8.84
CA PHE A 6 10.56 -7.24 7.92
C PHE A 6 10.66 -7.73 6.48
N VAL A 7 9.54 -7.68 5.76
CA VAL A 7 9.44 -8.14 4.36
C VAL A 7 9.60 -6.97 3.39
N GLY A 8 9.06 -5.81 3.75
CA GLY A 8 9.09 -4.62 2.91
C GLY A 8 7.99 -3.64 3.26
N GLY A 9 7.82 -2.62 2.45
CA GLY A 9 6.77 -1.63 2.64
C GLY A 9 6.82 -0.51 1.62
N PHE A 10 5.84 0.38 1.69
CA PHE A 10 5.81 1.59 0.90
C PHE A 10 5.19 2.72 1.70
N VAL A 11 5.52 3.95 1.28
CA VAL A 11 4.86 5.16 1.74
C VAL A 11 4.26 5.83 0.52
N CYS A 12 2.98 6.16 0.58
CA CYS A 12 2.32 6.94 -0.47
C CYS A 12 1.55 8.12 0.11
N LEU A 13 1.41 9.16 -0.71
CA LEU A 13 0.64 10.35 -0.40
C LEU A 13 -0.52 10.42 -1.38
N ASN A 14 -1.70 10.72 -0.88
CA ASN A 14 -2.90 10.90 -1.69
C ASN A 14 -2.66 12.03 -2.72
N LYS A 15 -2.64 11.66 -4.01
CA LYS A 15 -2.43 12.58 -5.14
C LYS A 15 -3.69 13.40 -5.49
N GLY A 16 -4.84 12.99 -4.97
CA GLY A 16 -6.14 13.64 -5.18
C GLY A 16 -6.92 13.13 -6.37
N ASP A 17 -6.32 12.34 -7.26
CA ASP A 17 -6.98 11.80 -8.44
C ASP A 17 -8.02 10.74 -8.04
N VAL A 18 -9.30 10.96 -8.35
CA VAL A 18 -10.37 9.96 -8.18
C VAL A 18 -10.74 9.39 -9.55
N SER A 19 -10.89 8.07 -9.65
CA SER A 19 -11.21 7.42 -10.93
C SER A 19 -12.66 7.66 -11.31
N ASN A 20 -12.90 8.40 -12.40
CA ASN A 20 -14.26 8.62 -12.89
C ASN A 20 -14.89 7.30 -13.35
N GLU A 21 -14.16 6.52 -14.17
CA GLU A 21 -14.62 5.22 -14.67
C GLU A 21 -14.78 4.16 -13.56
N GLY A 22 -13.95 4.23 -12.53
CA GLY A 22 -13.90 3.22 -11.45
C GLY A 22 -14.70 3.58 -10.20
N SER A 23 -15.21 4.80 -10.07
CA SER A 23 -15.82 5.26 -8.80
C SER A 23 -17.01 6.19 -8.97
N THR A 24 -16.96 7.17 -9.86
CA THR A 24 -17.96 8.25 -9.92
C THR A 24 -18.23 8.72 -11.35
N VAL A 25 -18.70 7.80 -12.19
CA VAL A 25 -18.96 8.04 -13.61
C VAL A 25 -19.76 9.34 -13.79
N GLY A 26 -19.16 10.32 -14.47
CA GLY A 26 -19.78 11.63 -14.78
C GLY A 26 -19.71 12.72 -13.72
N GLN A 27 -18.92 12.58 -12.65
CA GLN A 27 -18.76 13.63 -11.61
C GLN A 27 -17.34 14.22 -11.56
N ALA A 28 -17.21 15.43 -11.00
CA ALA A 28 -15.92 16.03 -10.69
C ALA A 28 -15.18 15.18 -9.63
N VAL A 29 -13.89 14.94 -9.86
CA VAL A 29 -13.11 13.88 -9.21
C VAL A 29 -11.84 14.43 -8.56
N GLU A 30 -11.98 15.08 -7.41
CA GLU A 30 -10.84 15.36 -6.53
C GLU A 30 -11.15 14.97 -5.09
N SER A 31 -10.17 14.37 -4.41
CA SER A 31 -10.27 14.05 -2.98
C SER A 31 -10.01 15.28 -2.10
N ASP A 32 -10.84 15.50 -1.09
CA ASP A 32 -10.64 16.56 -0.08
C ASP A 32 -9.33 16.42 0.70
N LEU A 33 -8.78 15.20 0.73
CA LEU A 33 -7.52 14.85 1.41
C LEU A 33 -6.30 14.87 0.49
N LYS A 34 -6.43 15.40 -0.73
CA LYS A 34 -5.33 15.61 -1.66
C LYS A 34 -4.13 16.27 -0.96
N GLY A 35 -2.99 15.60 -0.99
CA GLY A 35 -1.74 16.05 -0.38
C GLY A 35 -1.70 16.03 1.15
N LYS A 36 -2.72 15.45 1.81
CA LYS A 36 -2.85 15.43 3.28
C LYS A 36 -2.93 14.02 3.86
N GLU A 37 -3.47 13.07 3.11
CA GLU A 37 -3.54 11.67 3.55
C GLU A 37 -2.30 10.89 3.11
N GLY A 38 -1.50 10.48 4.10
CA GLY A 38 -0.35 9.60 3.91
C GLY A 38 -0.66 8.19 4.39
N LEU A 39 -0.24 7.18 3.64
CA LEU A 39 -0.27 5.78 4.07
C LEU A 39 1.15 5.27 4.23
N ILE A 40 1.43 4.69 5.38
CA ILE A 40 2.64 3.92 5.65
C ILE A 40 2.20 2.47 5.76
N VAL A 41 2.56 1.66 4.77
CA VAL A 41 2.19 0.23 4.74
C VAL A 41 3.47 -0.58 4.85
N ASN A 42 3.54 -1.40 5.88
CA ASN A 42 4.65 -2.31 6.12
C ASN A 42 4.17 -3.77 6.08
N PHE A 43 5.08 -4.66 5.74
CA PHE A 43 4.83 -6.09 5.65
C PHE A 43 5.80 -6.81 6.57
N TRP A 44 5.25 -7.68 7.41
CA TRP A 44 5.97 -8.41 8.44
C TRP A 44 5.60 -9.89 8.39
N ASN A 45 6.56 -10.74 8.73
CA ASN A 45 6.30 -12.17 8.87
C ASN A 45 5.33 -12.47 10.02
N THR A 46 5.45 -11.72 11.12
CA THR A 46 4.63 -11.86 12.33
C THR A 46 4.34 -10.51 12.95
N PHE A 47 3.28 -10.42 13.76
CA PHE A 47 2.99 -9.21 14.52
C PHE A 47 4.02 -8.98 15.65
N GLU A 48 4.60 -10.05 16.20
CA GLU A 48 5.65 -9.98 17.21
C GLU A 48 6.93 -9.33 16.67
N ASP A 49 7.28 -9.60 15.41
CA ASP A 49 8.41 -8.96 14.73
C ASP A 49 8.19 -7.45 14.52
N HIS A 50 6.95 -7.06 14.18
CA HIS A 50 6.53 -5.65 14.10
C HIS A 50 6.70 -4.96 15.46
N GLU A 51 6.13 -5.52 16.53
CA GLU A 51 6.25 -4.94 17.86
C GLU A 51 7.71 -4.86 18.32
N ALA A 52 8.57 -5.80 17.90
CA ALA A 52 9.99 -5.75 18.20
C ALA A 52 10.70 -4.56 17.55
N SER A 53 10.32 -4.15 16.33
CA SER A 53 10.90 -2.95 15.72
C SER A 53 10.47 -1.67 16.44
N HIS A 54 9.24 -1.65 16.99
CA HIS A 54 8.72 -0.51 17.75
C HIS A 54 9.37 -0.35 19.13
N ARG A 55 10.07 -1.37 19.65
CA ARG A 55 10.85 -1.28 20.91
C ARG A 55 12.23 -0.64 20.72
N SER A 56 12.61 -0.30 19.50
CA SER A 56 13.89 0.35 19.22
C SER A 56 13.96 1.76 19.82
N GLU A 57 14.98 2.01 20.64
CA GLU A 57 15.25 3.31 21.27
C GLU A 57 15.51 4.43 20.25
N THR A 58 15.92 4.09 19.03
CA THR A 58 16.19 5.06 17.96
C THR A 58 14.96 5.32 17.08
N PHE A 59 14.03 4.37 16.99
CA PHE A 59 12.84 4.48 16.14
C PHE A 59 11.72 5.28 16.81
N GLN A 60 11.42 4.98 18.07
CA GLN A 60 10.33 5.60 18.83
C GLN A 60 10.35 7.14 18.83
N PRO A 61 11.48 7.82 19.07
CA PRO A 61 11.52 9.29 19.06
C PRO A 61 11.24 9.89 17.68
N LEU A 62 11.61 9.20 16.60
CA LEU A 62 11.35 9.65 15.23
C LEU A 62 9.88 9.45 14.88
N PHE A 63 9.31 8.30 15.25
CA PHE A 63 7.93 7.98 14.94
C PHE A 63 6.93 8.88 15.68
N LYS A 64 7.24 9.29 16.92
CA LYS A 64 6.44 10.29 17.65
C LYS A 64 6.22 11.59 16.88
N LYS A 65 7.24 12.05 16.13
CA LYS A 65 7.11 13.26 15.29
C LYS A 65 6.15 13.06 14.12
N VAL A 66 6.01 11.83 13.63
CA VAL A 66 5.01 11.50 12.60
C VAL A 66 3.62 11.52 13.22
N LEU A 67 3.45 10.91 14.40
CA LEU A 67 2.17 10.89 15.12
C LEU A 67 1.64 12.30 15.44
N GLU A 68 2.53 13.25 15.76
CA GLU A 68 2.17 14.66 15.99
C GLU A 68 1.52 15.34 14.77
N LEU A 69 1.72 14.80 13.56
CA LEU A 69 1.15 15.34 12.32
C LEU A 69 -0.16 14.67 11.91
N CYS A 70 -0.47 13.50 12.48
CA CYS A 70 -1.58 12.68 12.02
C CYS A 70 -2.85 12.95 12.83
N GLU A 71 -3.98 13.11 12.14
CA GLU A 71 -5.31 13.26 12.78
C GLU A 71 -5.84 11.93 13.34
N ASN A 72 -5.39 10.80 12.78
CA ASN A 72 -5.80 9.42 13.09
C ASN A 72 -4.61 8.44 13.27
N GLY A 73 -3.37 8.94 13.32
CA GLY A 73 -2.17 8.12 13.14
C GLY A 73 -1.77 7.23 14.32
N ASN A 74 -2.53 7.25 15.43
CA ASN A 74 -2.28 6.40 16.60
C ASN A 74 -2.91 5.00 16.48
N GLU A 75 -3.64 4.71 15.40
CA GLU A 75 -4.22 3.40 15.13
C GLU A 75 -3.42 2.69 14.03
N GLU A 76 -2.35 1.97 14.42
CA GLU A 76 -1.59 1.10 13.52
C GLU A 76 -2.29 -0.25 13.36
N ILE A 77 -3.35 -0.27 12.56
CA ILE A 77 -4.19 -1.46 12.38
C ILE A 77 -3.45 -2.51 11.54
N ALA A 78 -3.37 -3.74 12.06
CA ALA A 78 -2.89 -4.89 11.30
C ALA A 78 -3.98 -5.45 10.37
N TYR A 79 -3.61 -5.77 9.13
CA TYR A 79 -4.50 -6.36 8.14
C TYR A 79 -3.97 -7.72 7.67
N GLU A 80 -4.88 -8.66 7.41
CA GLU A 80 -4.54 -9.92 6.74
C GLU A 80 -4.54 -9.72 5.21
N MET A 81 -3.40 -10.00 4.57
CA MET A 81 -3.27 -9.87 3.12
C MET A 81 -3.99 -11.02 2.42
N LEU A 82 -5.17 -10.73 1.84
CA LEU A 82 -5.92 -11.72 1.08
C LEU A 82 -5.34 -11.96 -0.33
N TRP A 83 -4.71 -10.94 -0.92
CA TRP A 83 -4.11 -11.03 -2.26
C TRP A 83 -3.03 -9.96 -2.47
N SER A 84 -1.97 -10.32 -3.20
CA SER A 84 -0.97 -9.38 -3.72
C SER A 84 -0.57 -9.78 -5.13
N GLY A 85 -0.82 -8.88 -6.07
CA GLY A 85 -0.45 -9.08 -7.47
C GLY A 85 1.04 -8.84 -7.72
N LYS A 86 1.54 -9.40 -8.81
CA LYS A 86 2.85 -9.09 -9.38
C LYS A 86 2.67 -8.66 -10.82
N ALA A 87 3.36 -7.60 -11.23
CA ALA A 87 3.40 -7.22 -12.65
C ALA A 87 3.99 -8.38 -13.47
N TYR A 88 3.39 -8.64 -14.63
CA TYR A 88 3.92 -9.62 -15.56
C TYR A 88 5.30 -9.18 -16.09
N SER A 89 6.19 -10.15 -16.24
CA SER A 89 7.35 -10.03 -17.11
C SER A 89 6.90 -9.79 -18.55
N ALA A 90 7.83 -9.34 -19.41
CA ALA A 90 7.53 -9.11 -20.81
C ALA A 90 6.99 -10.37 -21.52
N GLU A 91 7.57 -11.54 -21.20
CA GLU A 91 7.15 -12.84 -21.71
C GLU A 91 5.77 -13.24 -21.19
N GLU A 92 5.52 -13.12 -19.87
CA GLU A 92 4.19 -13.39 -19.29
C GLU A 92 3.11 -12.47 -19.89
N ALA A 93 3.45 -11.21 -20.18
CA ALA A 93 2.55 -10.29 -20.82
C ALA A 93 2.25 -10.66 -22.29
N GLU A 94 3.23 -11.16 -23.03
CA GLU A 94 3.03 -11.65 -24.40
C GLU A 94 2.18 -12.92 -24.43
N ALA A 95 2.50 -13.90 -23.59
CA ALA A 95 1.71 -15.10 -23.44
C ALA A 95 0.26 -14.80 -23.03
N ALA A 96 0.04 -13.85 -22.11
CA ALA A 96 -1.30 -13.44 -21.70
C ALA A 96 -2.10 -12.78 -22.83
N ARG A 97 -1.45 -11.98 -23.70
CA ARG A 97 -2.09 -11.40 -24.90
C ARG A 97 -2.48 -12.48 -25.90
N GLU A 98 -1.55 -13.38 -26.23
CA GLU A 98 -1.86 -14.49 -27.15
C GLU A 98 -2.99 -15.39 -26.63
N ALA A 99 -3.00 -15.68 -25.33
CA ALA A 99 -4.07 -16.47 -24.70
C ALA A 99 -5.42 -15.74 -24.83
N LYS A 100 -5.45 -14.43 -24.60
CA LYS A 100 -6.67 -13.63 -24.76
C LYS A 100 -7.19 -13.68 -26.20
N GLU A 101 -6.32 -13.54 -27.20
CA GLU A 101 -6.70 -13.63 -28.62
C GLU A 101 -7.23 -15.02 -28.99
N LYS A 102 -6.58 -16.09 -28.52
CA LYS A 102 -6.99 -17.48 -28.76
C LYS A 102 -8.34 -17.81 -28.13
N HIS A 103 -8.72 -17.16 -27.03
CA HIS A 103 -9.94 -17.44 -26.26
C HIS A 103 -11.03 -16.36 -26.37
N GLN A 104 -10.80 -15.27 -27.09
CA GLN A 104 -11.80 -14.21 -27.31
C GLN A 104 -12.88 -14.56 -28.36
N VAL A 105 -12.83 -15.75 -28.95
CA VAL A 105 -13.88 -16.23 -29.88
C VAL A 105 -14.85 -17.14 -29.15
N ALA A 106 -15.88 -16.54 -28.52
CA ALA A 106 -17.14 -17.16 -28.15
C ALA A 106 -18.26 -16.11 -28.21
#